data_AF-A0A8H3HV69-F1
#
_entry.id   AF-A0A8H3HV69-F1
#
_cell.length_a   1.000
_cell.length_b   1.000
_cell.length_c   1.000
_cell.angle_alpha   90.00
_cell.angle_beta   90.00
_cell.angle_gamma   90.00
#
_symmetry.space_group_name_H-M   'P 1'
#
loop_
_entity.id
_entity.type
_entity.pdbx_description
1 polymer ?
#
loop_
_entity_poly.entity_id
_entity_poly.type
_entity_poly.pdbx_seq_one_letter_code
_entity_poly.pdbx_strand_id
1 'polypeptide(L)'
;DCKLPGYREFKFAGQFCVPIFTLSKDCSVARILDFAAPLGQKAGPGRWNDLDMLEVGNGGMTHDEYITHFSMWAAVKSPLILGNDVTAMSSDTLEIITNQAVIAVSQDANGSPVNRLWKRALTDGDLSLWIGGLVNNAWVIALVNTSPKSQRVDLPFADIFSDSSPAIRKSQFRLYDLWAQKSNTPPSWNSVSSRFPSFTNSSGATNTTLQTILARSTNWGKDLGVFSGTLKNVNVPAHGVKLWKAQLATASATASSTTATATATRTTTGAASITESTSSLTSPTSSVSSTLAGPTPTLNK
;
A
#
# COMPACT_ATOMS: atom_id res chain seq x y z
N ASP A 1 5.28 -38.33 4.61
CA ASP A 1 4.80 -38.86 3.32
C ASP A 1 3.52 -38.19 2.87
N CYS A 2 3.62 -37.17 2.02
CA CYS A 2 2.56 -36.74 1.12
C CYS A 2 3.18 -36.68 -0.28
N LYS A 3 2.92 -37.70 -1.10
CA LYS A 3 3.31 -37.75 -2.51
C LYS A 3 2.23 -37.04 -3.34
N LEU A 4 2.59 -35.99 -4.06
CA LEU A 4 1.81 -35.53 -5.21
C LEU A 4 2.48 -36.10 -6.49
N PRO A 5 1.75 -36.85 -7.33
CA PRO A 5 2.31 -37.43 -8.55
C PRO A 5 2.43 -36.35 -9.64
N GLY A 6 3.64 -36.09 -10.14
CA GLY A 6 3.82 -35.38 -11.42
C GLY A 6 4.98 -34.37 -11.54
N TYR A 7 5.60 -33.92 -10.45
CA TYR A 7 6.68 -32.93 -10.52
C TYR A 7 8.05 -33.55 -10.25
N ARG A 8 9.01 -33.33 -11.15
CA ARG A 8 10.39 -33.82 -11.00
C ARG A 8 11.08 -33.06 -9.87
N GLU A 9 11.62 -33.80 -8.90
CA GLU A 9 12.50 -33.31 -7.84
C GLU A 9 13.72 -32.61 -8.45
N PHE A 10 13.90 -31.32 -8.17
CA PHE A 10 15.21 -30.70 -8.16
C PHE A 10 15.71 -30.66 -6.71
N LYS A 11 16.45 -31.70 -6.32
CA LYS A 11 17.20 -31.73 -5.06
C LYS A 11 18.38 -30.76 -5.15
N PHE A 12 18.36 -29.71 -4.34
CA PHE A 12 19.58 -29.06 -3.88
C PHE A 12 19.61 -29.11 -2.34
N ALA A 13 20.81 -29.38 -1.82
CA ALA A 13 21.06 -29.85 -0.47
C ALA A 13 20.45 -28.95 0.63
N GLY A 14 19.74 -29.58 1.58
CA GLY A 14 19.87 -29.24 2.99
C GLY A 14 18.97 -28.14 3.58
N GLN A 15 17.71 -28.02 3.18
CA GLN A 15 16.61 -27.56 4.06
C GLN A 15 15.27 -27.86 3.37
N PHE A 16 14.33 -28.44 4.09
CA PHE A 16 13.03 -28.85 3.56
C PHE A 16 12.19 -27.63 3.15
N CYS A 17 12.31 -27.20 1.90
CA CYS A 17 11.37 -26.31 1.23
C CYS A 17 10.43 -27.15 0.35
N VAL A 18 9.13 -27.13 0.63
CA VAL A 18 8.07 -27.65 -0.27
C VAL A 18 6.80 -26.80 -0.11
N PRO A 19 6.11 -26.33 -1.17
CA PRO A 19 6.56 -25.99 -2.51
C PRO A 19 6.62 -24.46 -2.73
N ILE A 20 7.71 -23.99 -3.36
CA ILE A 20 7.91 -22.80 -4.23
C ILE A 20 7.34 -21.41 -3.84
N PHE A 21 6.30 -21.21 -3.03
CA PHE A 21 5.46 -20.00 -3.16
C PHE A 21 5.28 -19.11 -1.92
N THR A 22 5.99 -19.33 -0.81
CA THR A 22 5.86 -18.42 0.36
C THR A 22 6.67 -17.12 0.20
N LEU A 23 6.32 -16.02 0.90
CA LEU A 23 7.12 -14.78 0.91
C LEU A 23 8.26 -14.77 1.93
N SER A 24 8.53 -15.91 2.57
CA SER A 24 9.74 -16.07 3.36
C SER A 24 10.98 -15.84 2.48
N LYS A 25 12.06 -15.33 3.08
CA LYS A 25 13.37 -15.10 2.44
C LYS A 25 13.89 -16.30 1.63
N ASP A 26 13.41 -17.51 1.94
CA ASP A 26 13.81 -18.77 1.33
C ASP A 26 12.84 -19.29 0.23
N CYS A 27 11.89 -18.47 -0.26
CA CYS A 27 10.93 -18.82 -1.31
C CYS A 27 10.80 -17.77 -2.45
N SER A 28 10.15 -18.15 -3.57
CA SER A 28 10.42 -17.63 -4.93
C SER A 28 10.05 -16.17 -5.21
N VAL A 29 8.92 -15.66 -4.72
CA VAL A 29 8.37 -14.36 -5.16
C VAL A 29 9.25 -13.19 -4.70
N ALA A 30 9.69 -13.19 -3.43
CA ALA A 30 10.62 -12.19 -2.93
C ALA A 30 11.98 -12.25 -3.64
N ARG A 31 12.43 -13.46 -3.99
CA ARG A 31 13.66 -13.69 -4.75
C ARG A 31 13.58 -13.18 -6.19
N ILE A 32 12.46 -13.42 -6.89
CA ILE A 32 12.20 -12.86 -8.22
C ILE A 32 12.22 -11.33 -8.16
N LEU A 33 11.55 -10.75 -7.16
CA LEU A 33 11.54 -9.30 -6.97
C LEU A 33 12.95 -8.74 -6.69
N ASP A 34 13.77 -9.45 -5.91
CA ASP A 34 15.17 -9.07 -5.68
C ASP A 34 16.01 -9.09 -6.96
N PHE A 35 15.82 -10.09 -7.83
CA PHE A 35 16.47 -10.14 -9.14
C PHE A 35 15.96 -9.08 -10.11
N ALA A 36 14.68 -8.73 -10.04
CA ALA A 36 14.07 -7.72 -10.89
C ALA A 36 14.43 -6.28 -10.45
N ALA A 37 14.75 -6.06 -9.18
CA ALA A 37 15.04 -4.75 -8.61
C ALA A 37 16.02 -3.88 -9.44
N PRO A 38 17.19 -4.38 -9.90
CA PRO A 38 18.12 -3.60 -10.73
C PRO A 38 17.73 -3.50 -12.21
N LEU A 39 16.69 -4.22 -12.66
CA LEU A 39 16.32 -4.32 -14.06
C LEU A 39 15.28 -3.28 -14.49
N GLY A 40 14.66 -2.56 -13.55
CA GLY A 40 13.61 -1.56 -13.84
C GLY A 40 14.03 -0.52 -14.89
N GLN A 41 15.29 -0.08 -14.85
CA GLN A 41 15.86 0.87 -15.83
C GLN A 41 15.91 0.36 -17.29
N LYS A 42 15.75 -0.95 -17.51
CA LYS A 42 15.73 -1.57 -18.86
C LYS A 42 14.31 -1.73 -19.42
N ALA A 43 13.28 -1.51 -18.60
CA ALA A 43 11.89 -1.60 -19.01
C ALA A 43 11.28 -0.21 -19.28
N GLY A 44 10.21 -0.18 -20.05
CA GLY A 44 9.48 1.02 -20.42
C GLY A 44 8.46 0.75 -21.52
N PRO A 45 7.73 1.77 -22.01
CA PRO A 45 6.70 1.58 -23.03
C PRO A 45 7.18 0.73 -24.23
N GLY A 46 6.48 -0.38 -24.47
CA GLY A 46 6.77 -1.35 -25.53
C GLY A 46 7.74 -2.48 -25.18
N ARG A 47 8.37 -2.48 -24.00
CA ARG A 47 9.24 -3.57 -23.52
C ARG A 47 9.24 -3.65 -21.98
N TRP A 48 8.81 -4.77 -21.44
CA TRP A 48 8.63 -4.93 -19.99
C TRP A 48 9.47 -6.09 -19.47
N ASN A 49 9.94 -5.98 -18.23
CA ASN A 49 10.49 -7.12 -17.52
C ASN A 49 9.33 -8.03 -17.13
N ASP A 50 9.40 -9.30 -17.52
CA ASP A 50 8.40 -10.29 -17.16
C ASP A 50 8.89 -11.04 -15.91
N LEU A 51 8.14 -10.93 -14.82
CA LEU A 51 8.43 -11.59 -13.55
C LEU A 51 7.69 -12.94 -13.42
N ASP A 52 7.17 -13.46 -14.54
CA ASP A 52 6.33 -14.66 -14.61
C ASP A 52 4.88 -14.39 -14.13
N MET A 53 4.03 -15.39 -14.30
CA MET A 53 2.59 -15.35 -14.02
C MET A 53 2.28 -15.01 -12.56
N LEU A 54 1.08 -14.47 -12.35
CA LEU A 54 0.52 -14.23 -11.03
C LEU A 54 0.04 -15.53 -10.39
N GLU A 55 0.48 -15.79 -9.16
CA GLU A 55 0.08 -16.96 -8.35
C GLU A 55 -1.14 -16.66 -7.46
N VAL A 56 -1.78 -15.51 -7.65
CA VAL A 56 -2.93 -15.08 -6.84
C VAL A 56 -4.07 -16.08 -6.97
N GLY A 57 -4.38 -16.76 -5.87
CA GLY A 57 -5.46 -17.76 -5.81
C GLY A 57 -5.04 -19.21 -6.11
N ASN A 58 -3.75 -19.50 -6.33
CA ASN A 58 -3.26 -20.88 -6.56
C ASN A 58 -3.04 -21.72 -5.30
N GLY A 59 -3.17 -21.11 -4.12
CA GLY A 59 -2.92 -21.75 -2.83
C GLY A 59 -1.47 -21.59 -2.37
N GLY A 60 -1.22 -21.88 -1.09
CA GLY A 60 0.13 -21.84 -0.51
C GLY A 60 0.61 -20.45 -0.04
N MET A 61 -0.17 -19.40 -0.23
CA MET A 61 0.08 -18.04 0.28
C MET A 61 -1.11 -17.54 1.09
N THR A 62 -0.82 -16.67 2.05
CA THR A 62 -1.78 -15.89 2.83
C THR A 62 -2.35 -14.73 2.01
N HIS A 63 -3.43 -14.13 2.50
CA HIS A 63 -4.06 -12.98 1.84
C HIS A 63 -3.11 -11.78 1.69
N ASP A 64 -2.35 -11.44 2.74
CA ASP A 64 -1.37 -10.35 2.70
C ASP A 64 -0.23 -10.67 1.71
N GLU A 65 0.17 -11.94 1.59
CA GLU A 65 1.17 -12.38 0.60
C GLU A 65 0.68 -12.20 -0.84
N TYR A 66 -0.57 -12.55 -1.13
CA TYR A 66 -1.16 -12.30 -2.45
C TYR A 66 -1.29 -10.81 -2.78
N ILE A 67 -1.68 -9.99 -1.80
CA ILE A 67 -1.72 -8.53 -1.94
C ILE A 67 -0.32 -7.99 -2.26
N THR A 68 0.71 -8.44 -1.55
CA THR A 68 2.10 -8.05 -1.79
C THR A 68 2.57 -8.45 -3.18
N HIS A 69 2.31 -9.69 -3.59
CA HIS A 69 2.68 -10.21 -4.90
C HIS A 69 2.02 -9.40 -6.04
N PHE A 70 0.70 -9.23 -6.01
CA PHE A 70 -0.03 -8.46 -7.01
C PHE A 70 0.41 -6.99 -7.06
N SER A 71 0.59 -6.37 -5.89
CA SER A 71 1.04 -4.97 -5.77
C SER A 71 2.41 -4.76 -6.38
N MET A 72 3.37 -5.66 -6.11
CA MET A 72 4.73 -5.49 -6.59
C MET A 72 4.84 -5.79 -8.08
N TRP A 73 4.13 -6.78 -8.61
CA TRP A 73 4.07 -7.02 -10.06
C TRP A 73 3.51 -5.80 -10.80
N ALA A 74 2.45 -5.19 -10.25
CA ALA A 74 1.88 -3.97 -10.81
C ALA A 74 2.87 -2.78 -10.71
N ALA A 75 3.52 -2.59 -9.56
CA ALA A 75 4.44 -1.47 -9.33
C ALA A 75 5.68 -1.52 -10.23
N VAL A 76 6.25 -2.72 -10.45
CA VAL A 76 7.42 -2.91 -11.33
C VAL A 76 7.07 -3.03 -12.82
N LYS A 77 5.79 -2.88 -13.16
CA LYS A 77 5.25 -2.99 -14.54
C LYS A 77 5.46 -4.36 -15.17
N SER A 78 5.42 -5.42 -14.38
CA SER A 78 5.35 -6.79 -14.91
C SER A 78 4.01 -6.99 -15.63
N PRO A 79 3.95 -7.81 -16.68
CA PRO A 79 2.69 -8.33 -17.19
C PRO A 79 1.86 -8.93 -16.05
N LEU A 80 0.58 -8.56 -15.96
CA LEU A 80 -0.37 -9.09 -14.99
C LEU A 80 -1.14 -10.28 -15.60
N ILE A 81 -0.42 -11.38 -15.82
CA ILE A 81 -0.98 -12.60 -16.43
C ILE A 81 -1.45 -13.52 -15.30
N LEU A 82 -2.73 -13.90 -15.33
CA LEU A 82 -3.31 -14.78 -14.30
C LEU A 82 -2.81 -16.22 -14.50
N GLY A 83 -2.20 -16.81 -13.46
CA GLY A 83 -1.75 -18.20 -13.45
C GLY A 83 -2.73 -19.18 -12.80
N ASN A 84 -3.92 -18.72 -12.40
CA ASN A 84 -4.91 -19.51 -11.68
C ASN A 84 -6.11 -19.96 -12.52
N ASP A 85 -6.87 -20.94 -12.02
CA ASP A 85 -8.11 -21.38 -12.66
C ASP A 85 -9.18 -20.29 -12.55
N VAL A 86 -9.41 -19.60 -13.67
CA VAL A 86 -10.36 -18.50 -13.74
C VAL A 86 -11.82 -18.92 -13.54
N THR A 87 -12.13 -20.21 -13.72
CA THR A 87 -13.49 -20.74 -13.54
C THR A 87 -13.84 -20.97 -12.08
N ALA A 88 -12.83 -21.05 -11.21
CA ALA A 88 -12.96 -21.45 -9.80
C ALA A 88 -12.31 -20.46 -8.82
N MET A 89 -12.32 -19.16 -9.13
CA MET A 89 -11.77 -18.14 -8.24
C MET A 89 -12.65 -17.86 -7.01
N SER A 90 -12.02 -17.67 -5.86
CA SER A 90 -12.70 -17.13 -4.67
C SER A 90 -13.00 -15.64 -4.83
N SER A 91 -13.96 -15.13 -4.04
CA SER A 91 -14.23 -13.68 -3.96
C SER A 91 -13.00 -12.89 -3.52
N ASP A 92 -12.18 -13.44 -2.63
CA ASP A 92 -10.96 -12.81 -2.12
C ASP A 92 -9.91 -12.68 -3.23
N THR A 93 -9.77 -13.71 -4.06
CA THR A 93 -8.91 -13.69 -5.25
C THR A 93 -9.38 -12.60 -6.22
N LEU A 94 -10.69 -12.57 -6.51
CA LEU A 94 -11.29 -11.55 -7.37
C LEU A 94 -11.09 -10.14 -6.82
N GLU A 95 -11.19 -9.93 -5.51
CA GLU A 95 -10.95 -8.63 -4.89
C GLU A 95 -9.53 -8.12 -5.14
N ILE A 96 -8.53 -9.01 -5.04
CA ILE A 96 -7.13 -8.68 -5.30
C ILE A 96 -6.92 -8.34 -6.78
N ILE A 97 -7.26 -9.26 -7.69
CA ILE A 97 -6.95 -9.10 -9.12
C ILE A 97 -7.81 -8.04 -9.82
N THR A 98 -8.92 -7.60 -9.22
CA THR A 98 -9.79 -6.54 -9.75
C THR A 98 -9.61 -5.19 -9.08
N ASN A 99 -8.58 -5.02 -8.24
CA ASN A 99 -8.29 -3.73 -7.62
C ASN A 99 -7.88 -2.70 -8.68
N GLN A 100 -8.79 -1.77 -8.97
CA GLN A 100 -8.63 -0.77 -10.02
C GLN A 100 -7.48 0.19 -9.76
N ALA A 101 -7.20 0.51 -8.49
CA ALA A 101 -6.16 1.46 -8.13
C ALA A 101 -4.77 0.86 -8.38
N VAL A 102 -4.60 -0.43 -8.08
CA VAL A 102 -3.35 -1.17 -8.34
C VAL A 102 -3.16 -1.43 -9.84
N ILE A 103 -4.23 -1.78 -10.56
CA ILE A 103 -4.19 -1.90 -12.02
C ILE A 103 -3.86 -0.56 -12.67
N ALA A 104 -4.41 0.56 -12.18
CA ALA A 104 -4.09 1.89 -12.67
C ALA A 104 -2.61 2.24 -12.49
N VAL A 105 -1.96 1.76 -11.41
CA VAL A 105 -0.49 1.82 -11.30
C VAL A 105 0.14 1.01 -12.43
N SER A 106 -0.20 -0.27 -12.60
CA SER A 106 0.39 -1.11 -13.66
C SER A 106 0.27 -0.49 -15.06
N GLN A 107 -0.90 0.08 -15.39
CA GLN A 107 -1.23 0.61 -16.71
C GLN A 107 -0.95 2.11 -16.87
N ASP A 108 -0.22 2.72 -15.92
CA ASP A 108 0.12 4.14 -15.97
C ASP A 108 0.93 4.50 -17.24
N ALA A 109 0.54 5.60 -17.90
CA ALA A 109 1.12 6.00 -19.18
C ALA A 109 2.57 6.50 -19.10
N ASN A 110 3.06 6.89 -17.91
CA ASN A 110 4.49 7.16 -17.72
C ASN A 110 5.31 5.87 -17.94
N GLY A 111 4.71 4.71 -17.67
CA GLY A 111 5.31 3.43 -17.99
C GLY A 111 6.65 3.18 -17.30
N SER A 112 6.87 3.79 -16.13
CA SER A 112 8.15 3.69 -15.41
C SER A 112 8.02 2.74 -14.21
N PRO A 113 8.79 1.64 -14.16
CA PRO A 113 8.86 0.77 -12.99
C PRO A 113 9.31 1.50 -11.73
N VAL A 114 8.84 1.03 -10.57
CA VAL A 114 9.35 1.51 -9.28
C VAL A 114 10.82 1.11 -9.07
N ASN A 115 11.59 2.00 -8.47
CA ASN A 115 12.96 1.76 -8.02
C ASN A 115 12.97 1.46 -6.52
N ARG A 116 13.81 0.51 -6.10
CA ARG A 116 14.06 0.25 -4.68
C ARG A 116 15.01 1.30 -4.13
N LEU A 117 14.53 2.12 -3.20
CA LEU A 117 15.33 3.15 -2.52
C LEU A 117 16.26 2.52 -1.49
N TRP A 118 15.73 1.61 -0.67
CA TRP A 118 16.52 0.89 0.31
C TRP A 118 15.90 -0.47 0.64
N LYS A 119 16.76 -1.34 1.18
CA LYS A 119 16.41 -2.64 1.73
C LYS A 119 17.13 -2.79 3.07
N ARG A 120 16.39 -3.12 4.12
CA ARG A 120 16.88 -3.32 5.48
C ARG A 120 16.65 -4.77 5.87
N ALA A 121 17.72 -5.48 6.21
CA ALA A 121 17.63 -6.84 6.71
C ALA A 121 16.99 -6.85 8.10
N LEU A 122 16.07 -7.78 8.31
CA LEU A 122 15.47 -8.13 9.59
C LEU A 122 15.90 -9.56 9.95
N THR A 123 15.60 -10.01 11.18
CA THR A 123 15.98 -11.34 11.65
C THR A 123 15.49 -12.46 10.72
N ASP A 124 14.25 -12.35 10.20
CA ASP A 124 13.59 -13.39 9.41
C ASP A 124 12.96 -12.85 8.12
N GLY A 125 13.59 -11.85 7.49
CA GLY A 125 13.08 -11.24 6.26
C GLY A 125 13.70 -9.87 6.03
N ASP A 126 13.05 -9.06 5.21
CA ASP A 126 13.53 -7.74 4.84
C ASP A 126 12.39 -6.73 4.87
N LEU A 127 12.75 -5.47 5.11
CA LEU A 127 11.89 -4.33 4.86
C LEU A 127 12.48 -3.55 3.68
N SER A 128 11.66 -3.22 2.70
CA SER A 128 12.12 -2.45 1.54
C SER A 128 11.15 -1.34 1.14
N LEU A 129 11.71 -0.20 0.76
CA LEU A 129 10.96 0.96 0.28
C LEU A 129 11.22 1.16 -1.21
N TRP A 130 10.14 1.38 -1.95
CA TRP A 130 10.14 1.55 -3.39
C TRP A 130 9.36 2.80 -3.77
N ILE A 131 9.79 3.48 -4.82
CA ILE A 131 9.09 4.62 -5.39
C ILE A 131 9.15 4.60 -6.92
N GLY A 132 8.09 5.05 -7.57
CA GLY A 132 8.07 5.27 -9.01
C GLY A 132 7.20 6.46 -9.37
N GLY A 133 7.57 7.17 -10.43
CA GLY A 133 6.77 8.27 -10.96
C GLY A 133 5.56 7.76 -11.72
N LEU A 134 4.43 8.43 -11.53
CA LEU A 134 3.20 8.27 -12.32
C LEU A 134 2.98 9.53 -13.17
N VAL A 135 2.02 9.49 -14.08
CA VAL A 135 1.58 10.73 -14.76
C VAL A 135 1.01 11.75 -13.78
N ASN A 136 0.85 13.00 -14.23
CA ASN A 136 0.25 14.10 -13.45
C ASN A 136 1.01 14.46 -12.17
N ASN A 137 2.34 14.37 -12.18
CA ASN A 137 3.20 14.69 -11.03
C ASN A 137 2.78 13.97 -9.75
N ALA A 138 2.49 12.67 -9.89
CA ALA A 138 2.19 11.77 -8.80
C ALA A 138 3.26 10.68 -8.71
N TRP A 139 3.29 9.99 -7.58
CA TRP A 139 4.19 8.88 -7.32
C TRP A 139 3.42 7.71 -6.74
N VAL A 140 3.87 6.50 -7.01
CA VAL A 140 3.51 5.32 -6.24
C VAL A 140 4.64 5.02 -5.25
N ILE A 141 4.27 4.72 -4.01
CA ILE A 141 5.20 4.37 -2.92
C ILE A 141 4.78 2.99 -2.41
N ALA A 142 5.72 2.05 -2.34
CA ALA A 142 5.50 0.74 -1.76
C ALA A 142 6.46 0.49 -0.59
N LEU A 143 5.93 0.18 0.59
CA LEU A 143 6.70 -0.33 1.72
C LEU A 143 6.37 -1.81 1.91
N VAL A 144 7.33 -2.68 1.59
CA VAL A 144 7.17 -4.14 1.59
C VAL A 144 7.89 -4.74 2.78
N ASN A 145 7.19 -5.59 3.53
CA ASN A 145 7.73 -6.38 4.62
C ASN A 145 7.71 -7.86 4.25
N THR A 146 8.86 -8.49 4.07
CA THR A 146 8.95 -9.94 3.82
C THR A 146 9.22 -10.74 5.10
N SER A 147 9.24 -10.10 6.28
CA SER A 147 9.38 -10.80 7.55
C SER A 147 8.03 -11.36 8.04
N PRO A 148 8.03 -12.47 8.79
CA PRO A 148 6.82 -13.10 9.33
C PRO A 148 6.20 -12.31 10.49
N LYS A 149 6.71 -11.10 10.78
CA LYS A 149 6.24 -10.24 11.86
C LYS A 149 5.88 -8.87 11.30
N SER A 150 4.78 -8.30 11.77
CA SER A 150 4.41 -6.93 11.42
C SER A 150 5.49 -5.94 11.87
N GLN A 151 5.76 -4.94 11.03
CA GLN A 151 6.78 -3.92 11.28
C GLN A 151 6.14 -2.55 11.46
N ARG A 152 6.64 -1.78 12.42
CA ARG A 152 6.26 -0.37 12.63
C ARG A 152 7.42 0.53 12.28
N VAL A 153 7.18 1.48 11.38
CA VAL A 153 8.24 2.29 10.78
C VAL A 153 7.79 3.74 10.67
N ASP A 154 8.70 4.65 10.95
CA ASP A 154 8.55 6.05 10.58
C ASP A 154 9.18 6.25 9.19
N LEU A 155 8.43 6.84 8.26
CA LEU A 155 8.91 7.12 6.90
C LEU A 155 9.03 8.63 6.67
N PRO A 156 10.23 9.21 6.78
CA PRO A 156 10.48 10.59 6.39
C PRO A 156 10.25 10.78 4.89
N PHE A 157 9.59 11.87 4.50
CA PHE A 157 9.51 12.28 3.10
C PHE A 157 10.88 12.65 2.52
N ALA A 158 11.83 13.02 3.36
CA ALA A 158 13.22 13.15 2.96
C ALA A 158 13.83 11.83 2.44
N ASP A 159 13.42 10.69 3.01
CA ASP A 159 13.88 9.36 2.60
C ASP A 159 13.11 8.87 1.37
N ILE A 160 11.79 9.08 1.34
CA ILE A 160 10.92 8.70 0.20
C ILE A 160 11.32 9.44 -1.07
N PHE A 161 11.63 10.73 -0.96
CA PHE A 161 11.99 11.59 -2.08
C PHE A 161 13.49 11.94 -2.07
N SER A 162 14.35 11.00 -1.65
CA SER A 162 15.81 11.20 -1.52
C SER A 162 16.42 11.79 -2.78
N ASP A 163 16.01 11.28 -3.94
CA ASP A 163 16.55 11.62 -5.26
C ASP A 163 15.85 12.84 -5.88
N SER A 164 14.87 13.42 -5.18
CA SER A 164 14.14 14.61 -5.63
C SER A 164 14.77 15.91 -5.11
N SER A 165 14.36 17.04 -5.68
CA SER A 165 14.85 18.35 -5.25
C SER A 165 14.51 18.65 -3.78
N PRO A 166 15.28 19.53 -3.09
CA PRO A 166 14.96 19.98 -1.74
C PRO A 166 13.55 20.56 -1.59
N ALA A 167 12.98 21.13 -2.66
CA ALA A 167 11.63 21.67 -2.68
C ALA A 167 10.58 20.54 -2.60
N ILE A 168 10.74 19.46 -3.37
CA ILE A 168 9.84 18.30 -3.34
C ILE A 168 9.90 17.61 -1.97
N ARG A 169 11.09 17.43 -1.40
CA ARG A 169 11.26 16.81 -0.06
C ARG A 169 10.55 17.55 1.07
N LYS A 170 10.36 18.87 0.93
CA LYS A 170 9.66 19.74 1.91
C LYS A 170 8.19 20.00 1.55
N SER A 171 7.73 19.47 0.43
CA SER A 171 6.35 19.68 -0.04
C SER A 171 5.34 18.86 0.77
N GLN A 172 4.08 19.22 0.62
CA GLN A 172 2.95 18.47 1.16
C GLN A 172 2.40 17.54 0.08
N PHE A 173 2.00 16.33 0.47
CA PHE A 173 1.46 15.32 -0.45
C PHE A 173 0.11 14.83 0.04
N ARG A 174 -0.89 14.81 -0.85
CA ARG A 174 -2.12 14.07 -0.64
C ARG A 174 -1.85 12.60 -0.90
N LEU A 175 -2.16 11.74 0.08
CA LEU A 175 -1.92 10.30 -0.01
C LEU A 175 -3.23 9.54 -0.17
N TYR A 176 -3.22 8.55 -1.05
CA TYR A 176 -4.29 7.58 -1.22
C TYR A 176 -3.77 6.18 -0.88
N ASP A 177 -4.47 5.42 -0.03
CA ASP A 177 -4.19 4.01 0.22
C ASP A 177 -4.94 3.15 -0.79
N LEU A 178 -4.17 2.46 -1.64
CA LEU A 178 -4.68 1.71 -2.78
C LEU A 178 -5.43 0.43 -2.37
N TRP A 179 -5.23 -0.05 -1.13
CA TRP A 179 -5.86 -1.27 -0.62
C TRP A 179 -6.91 -1.01 0.45
N ALA A 180 -7.02 0.21 0.99
CA ALA A 180 -8.05 0.56 1.97
C ALA A 180 -9.45 0.78 1.36
N GLN A 181 -9.77 0.11 0.25
CA GLN A 181 -11.10 0.08 -0.35
C GLN A 181 -11.93 -1.03 0.33
N LYS A 182 -12.82 -0.69 1.26
CA LYS A 182 -13.79 -1.67 1.76
C LYS A 182 -15.00 -1.71 0.85
N SER A 183 -15.13 -2.78 0.06
CA SER A 183 -16.42 -3.13 -0.53
C SER A 183 -17.26 -3.86 0.51
N ASN A 184 -18.50 -3.41 0.73
CA ASN A 184 -19.44 -4.13 1.61
C ASN A 184 -19.99 -5.40 0.95
N THR A 185 -19.69 -5.63 -0.33
CA THR A 185 -20.15 -6.79 -1.10
C THR A 185 -18.94 -7.43 -1.79
N PRO A 186 -18.62 -8.70 -1.50
CA PRO A 186 -17.54 -9.40 -2.18
C PRO A 186 -17.80 -9.47 -3.70
N PRO A 187 -16.77 -9.29 -4.55
CA PRO A 187 -16.94 -9.42 -5.98
C PRO A 187 -17.32 -10.85 -6.38
N SER A 188 -18.12 -10.92 -7.43
CA SER A 188 -18.32 -12.12 -8.25
C SER A 188 -18.04 -11.79 -9.71
N TRP A 189 -17.80 -12.81 -10.54
CA TRP A 189 -17.59 -12.62 -11.99
C TRP A 189 -18.66 -11.77 -12.67
N ASN A 190 -19.92 -11.94 -12.28
CA ASN A 190 -21.05 -11.19 -12.80
C ASN A 190 -20.98 -9.68 -12.46
N SER A 191 -20.22 -9.30 -11.44
CA SER A 191 -20.02 -7.92 -11.01
C SER A 191 -18.69 -7.31 -11.47
N VAL A 192 -17.76 -8.10 -12.03
CA VAL A 192 -16.44 -7.57 -12.43
C VAL A 192 -16.56 -6.58 -13.58
N SER A 193 -17.46 -6.85 -14.53
CA SER A 193 -17.69 -5.98 -15.69
C SER A 193 -18.28 -4.61 -15.33
N SER A 194 -18.94 -4.46 -14.17
CA SER A 194 -19.42 -3.15 -13.71
C SER A 194 -18.34 -2.35 -12.97
N ARG A 195 -17.27 -3.01 -12.54
CA ARG A 195 -16.11 -2.33 -11.94
C ARG A 195 -15.30 -1.64 -13.01
N PHE A 196 -15.01 -2.31 -14.12
CA PHE A 196 -14.22 -1.75 -15.21
C PHE A 196 -15.12 -1.13 -16.29
N PRO A 197 -14.78 0.04 -16.85
CA PRO A 197 -15.49 0.58 -18.00
C PRO A 197 -15.52 -0.46 -19.13
N SER A 198 -16.69 -0.64 -19.74
CA SER A 198 -16.89 -1.63 -20.79
C SER A 198 -15.93 -1.39 -21.96
N PHE A 199 -15.14 -2.40 -22.29
CA PHE A 199 -14.43 -2.48 -23.55
C PHE A 199 -15.46 -2.81 -24.63
N THR A 200 -16.03 -1.79 -25.26
CA THR A 200 -16.68 -2.05 -26.54
C THR A 200 -15.58 -2.45 -27.51
N ASN A 201 -15.64 -3.69 -28.00
CA ASN A 201 -14.87 -4.19 -29.15
C ASN A 201 -15.24 -3.36 -30.39
N SER A 202 -14.86 -2.10 -30.39
CA SER A 202 -14.74 -1.32 -31.60
C SER A 202 -13.33 -1.62 -32.10
N SER A 203 -13.25 -2.04 -33.36
CA SER A 203 -12.05 -2.31 -34.14
C SER A 203 -11.10 -1.11 -34.29
N GLY A 204 -11.24 -0.10 -33.43
CA GLY A 204 -10.42 1.11 -33.33
C GLY A 204 -10.14 1.55 -31.89
N ALA A 205 -10.33 0.69 -30.87
CA ALA A 205 -9.90 0.98 -29.51
C ALA A 205 -8.37 1.09 -29.46
N THR A 206 -7.84 2.29 -29.65
CA THR A 206 -6.41 2.56 -29.50
C THR A 206 -6.01 2.44 -28.03
N ASN A 207 -4.75 2.06 -27.78
CA ASN A 207 -4.13 1.94 -26.45
C ASN A 207 -4.33 3.18 -25.55
N THR A 208 -4.60 4.32 -26.18
CA THR A 208 -4.99 5.59 -25.57
C THR A 208 -6.27 5.52 -24.73
N THR A 209 -7.23 4.64 -25.05
CA THR A 209 -8.54 4.61 -24.38
C THR A 209 -8.44 4.03 -22.96
N LEU A 210 -7.68 2.95 -22.79
CA LEU A 210 -7.39 2.33 -21.49
C LEU A 210 -6.58 3.23 -20.57
N GLN A 211 -5.49 3.78 -21.11
CA GLN A 211 -4.61 4.68 -20.37
C GLN A 211 -5.35 5.98 -20.01
N THR A 212 -6.19 6.51 -20.89
CA THR A 212 -7.01 7.70 -20.59
C THR A 212 -8.08 7.38 -19.55
N ILE A 213 -8.70 6.19 -19.60
CA ILE A 213 -9.72 5.77 -18.63
C ILE A 213 -9.10 5.48 -17.25
N LEU A 214 -7.95 4.81 -17.18
CA LEU A 214 -7.25 4.51 -15.92
C LEU A 214 -6.53 5.74 -15.36
N ALA A 215 -5.99 6.63 -16.21
CA ALA A 215 -5.48 7.94 -15.78
C ALA A 215 -6.61 8.88 -15.30
N ARG A 216 -7.84 8.69 -15.81
CA ARG A 216 -9.06 9.34 -15.32
C ARG A 216 -9.75 8.56 -14.20
N SER A 217 -9.24 7.39 -13.81
CA SER A 217 -9.76 6.65 -12.66
C SER A 217 -9.63 7.56 -11.45
N THR A 218 -10.77 8.04 -10.95
CA THR A 218 -10.85 8.81 -9.72
C THR A 218 -10.76 7.90 -8.50
N ASN A 219 -10.77 6.58 -8.69
CA ASN A 219 -10.80 5.59 -7.62
C ASN A 219 -9.37 5.11 -7.27
N TRP A 220 -8.58 6.00 -6.68
CA TRP A 220 -7.22 5.72 -6.18
C TRP A 220 -7.20 5.02 -4.81
N GLY A 221 -8.35 4.53 -4.35
CA GLY A 221 -8.52 4.01 -3.01
C GLY A 221 -8.89 5.08 -1.99
N LYS A 222 -8.59 4.82 -0.73
CA LYS A 222 -9.00 5.70 0.37
C LYS A 222 -8.10 6.92 0.43
N ASP A 223 -8.67 8.12 0.30
CA ASP A 223 -7.95 9.36 0.59
C ASP A 223 -7.61 9.42 2.08
N LEU A 224 -6.31 9.47 2.38
CA LEU A 224 -5.79 9.58 3.75
C LEU A 224 -5.61 11.03 4.19
N GLY A 225 -5.75 11.99 3.28
CA GLY A 225 -5.50 13.41 3.51
C GLY A 225 -4.10 13.86 3.07
N VAL A 226 -3.73 15.06 3.53
CA VAL A 226 -2.46 15.72 3.18
C VAL A 226 -1.44 15.54 4.29
N PHE A 227 -0.25 15.09 3.94
CA PHE A 227 0.85 14.81 4.85
C PHE A 227 2.10 15.61 4.47
N SER A 228 2.99 15.82 5.43
CA SER A 228 4.32 16.38 5.23
C SER A 228 5.29 15.89 6.31
N GLY A 229 6.59 16.04 6.07
CA GLY A 229 7.63 15.68 7.03
C GLY A 229 7.83 14.16 7.15
N THR A 230 7.04 13.48 7.97
CA THR A 230 7.20 12.05 8.26
C THR A 230 5.86 11.36 8.43
N LEU A 231 5.67 10.23 7.75
CA LEU A 231 4.58 9.30 8.07
C LEU A 231 4.96 8.52 9.31
N LYS A 232 4.29 8.81 10.43
CA LYS A 232 4.59 8.22 11.74
C LYS A 232 3.86 6.90 11.93
N ASN A 233 4.52 5.96 12.60
CA ASN A 233 3.92 4.72 13.08
C ASN A 233 3.20 3.90 11.98
N VAL A 234 3.78 3.86 10.79
CA VAL A 234 3.25 3.06 9.68
C VAL A 234 3.37 1.59 10.04
N ASN A 235 2.24 0.89 10.13
CA ASN A 235 2.18 -0.55 10.40
C ASN A 235 2.09 -1.34 9.08
N VAL A 236 3.09 -2.15 8.78
CA VAL A 236 3.10 -3.07 7.64
C VAL A 236 2.88 -4.48 8.16
N PRO A 237 1.86 -5.22 7.69
CA PRO A 237 1.61 -6.60 8.09
C PRO A 237 2.81 -7.53 7.82
N ALA A 238 2.85 -8.67 8.50
CA ALA A 238 3.76 -9.77 8.16
C ALA A 238 3.56 -10.18 6.70
N HIS A 239 4.66 -10.34 5.94
CA HIS A 239 4.63 -10.64 4.51
C HIS A 239 3.75 -9.67 3.67
N GLY A 240 3.48 -8.47 4.21
CA GLY A 240 2.53 -7.51 3.65
C GLY A 240 3.19 -6.33 2.95
N VAL A 241 2.36 -5.52 2.30
CA VAL A 241 2.75 -4.27 1.66
C VAL A 241 1.83 -3.14 2.09
N LYS A 242 2.40 -1.93 2.18
CA LYS A 242 1.64 -0.69 2.11
C LYS A 242 1.92 -0.01 0.78
N LEU A 243 0.86 0.25 0.02
CA LEU A 243 0.94 0.84 -1.31
C LEU A 243 0.13 2.14 -1.34
N TRP A 244 0.80 3.25 -1.62
CA TRP A 244 0.20 4.56 -1.68
C TRP A 244 0.42 5.23 -3.02
N LYS A 245 -0.56 6.03 -3.44
CA LYS A 245 -0.33 7.09 -4.42
C LYS A 245 -0.11 8.39 -3.65
N ALA A 246 0.97 9.09 -3.95
CA ALA A 246 1.27 10.41 -3.46
C ALA A 246 1.12 11.43 -4.59
N GLN A 247 0.39 12.51 -4.35
CA GLN A 247 0.25 13.63 -5.27
C GLN A 247 0.60 14.93 -4.56
N LEU A 248 1.34 15.81 -5.21
CA LEU A 248 1.63 17.14 -4.65
C LEU A 248 0.32 17.86 -4.28
N ALA A 249 0.23 18.32 -3.04
CA ALA A 249 -0.90 19.11 -2.60
C ALA A 249 -0.76 20.52 -3.20
N THR A 250 -1.62 20.86 -4.17
CA THR A 250 -1.75 22.25 -4.62
C THR A 250 -2.28 23.12 -3.48
N ALA A 251 -1.80 24.36 -3.38
CA ALA A 251 -2.22 25.36 -2.41
C ALA A 251 -3.69 25.79 -2.60
N SER A 252 -4.62 24.88 -2.35
CA SER A 252 -6.07 25.07 -2.21
C SER A 252 -6.67 23.76 -1.72
N ALA A 253 -6.30 23.39 -0.50
CA ALA A 253 -7.08 22.47 0.31
C ALA A 253 -6.78 22.81 1.76
N THR A 254 -7.75 23.44 2.42
CA THR A 254 -7.75 23.75 3.85
C THR A 254 -7.22 22.56 4.63
N ALA A 255 -6.11 22.77 5.33
CA ALA A 255 -5.49 21.76 6.17
C ALA A 255 -6.47 21.40 7.31
N SER A 256 -7.16 20.27 7.16
CA SER A 256 -7.79 19.61 8.29
C SER A 256 -6.75 18.68 8.90
N SER A 257 -6.03 19.17 9.90
CA SER A 257 -5.16 18.35 10.74
C SER A 257 -6.05 17.42 11.57
N THR A 258 -6.28 16.21 11.07
CA THR A 258 -6.91 15.16 11.87
C THR A 258 -5.81 14.26 12.40
N THR A 259 -5.43 14.47 13.66
CA THR A 259 -4.66 13.51 14.46
C THR A 259 -5.49 12.22 14.57
N ALA A 260 -5.17 11.21 13.75
CA ALA A 260 -5.78 9.90 13.85
C ALA A 260 -5.21 9.16 15.07
N THR A 261 -5.87 9.34 16.23
CA THR A 261 -5.71 8.47 17.40
C THR A 261 -6.65 7.28 17.24
N ALA A 262 -6.10 6.09 16.97
CA ALA A 262 -6.86 4.85 16.96
C ALA A 262 -7.10 4.37 18.41
N THR A 263 -8.24 4.73 18.99
CA THR A 263 -8.70 4.19 20.27
C THR A 263 -9.38 2.85 20.04
N ALA A 264 -8.84 1.78 20.62
CA ALA A 264 -9.43 0.45 20.60
C ALA A 264 -10.53 0.34 21.66
N THR A 265 -11.79 0.18 21.25
CA THR A 265 -12.91 -0.14 22.15
C THR A 265 -12.96 -1.65 22.36
N ARG A 266 -12.72 -2.09 23.60
CA ARG A 266 -12.88 -3.49 24.04
C ARG A 266 -14.37 -3.72 24.36
N THR A 267 -15.04 -4.58 23.60
CA THR A 267 -16.38 -5.05 23.92
C THR A 267 -16.28 -6.15 24.97
N THR A 268 -16.79 -5.90 26.18
CA THR A 268 -17.11 -6.96 27.16
C THR A 268 -18.62 -6.97 27.37
N THR A 269 -19.24 -8.04 26.89
CA THR A 269 -20.61 -8.46 27.21
C THR A 269 -20.72 -8.88 28.67
N GLY A 270 -21.71 -8.37 29.40
CA GLY A 270 -22.04 -8.86 30.75
C GLY A 270 -22.97 -7.90 31.49
N ALA A 271 -24.23 -8.29 31.64
CA ALA A 271 -25.32 -7.55 32.24
C ALA A 271 -25.17 -7.34 33.77
N ALA A 272 -25.57 -6.17 34.27
CA ALA A 272 -26.37 -5.99 35.48
C ALA A 272 -26.74 -4.51 35.68
N SER A 273 -28.04 -4.27 35.81
CA SER A 273 -28.72 -3.01 36.13
C SER A 273 -28.62 -2.66 37.61
N ILE A 274 -28.30 -1.40 37.96
CA ILE A 274 -28.80 -0.77 39.20
C ILE A 274 -28.95 0.75 39.02
N THR A 275 -30.04 1.26 39.55
CA THR A 275 -30.67 2.57 39.39
C THR A 275 -30.19 3.62 40.41
N GLU A 276 -30.40 4.91 40.07
CA GLU A 276 -30.52 6.10 40.95
C GLU A 276 -29.24 6.59 41.68
N SER A 277 -28.91 7.87 41.76
CA SER A 277 -29.76 9.03 42.11
C SER A 277 -29.03 10.36 41.84
N THR A 278 -29.83 11.41 41.66
CA THR A 278 -29.46 12.83 41.49
C THR A 278 -28.92 13.47 42.77
N SER A 279 -27.88 14.31 42.66
CA SER A 279 -27.71 15.46 43.56
C SER A 279 -26.90 16.59 42.92
N SER A 280 -27.52 17.76 42.88
CA SER A 280 -26.95 19.09 42.63
C SER A 280 -26.03 19.53 43.76
N LEU A 281 -25.02 20.37 43.52
CA LEU A 281 -24.57 21.44 44.42
C LEU A 281 -23.59 22.41 43.73
N THR A 282 -24.09 23.63 43.53
CA THR A 282 -23.49 24.99 43.66
C THR A 282 -21.97 25.22 43.60
N SER A 283 -21.62 26.23 42.79
CA SER A 283 -20.35 26.98 42.74
C SER A 283 -19.99 27.69 44.04
N PRO A 284 -18.73 28.18 44.14
CA PRO A 284 -18.58 29.61 44.37
C PRO A 284 -17.55 30.28 43.45
N THR A 285 -17.88 31.51 43.08
CA THR A 285 -17.04 32.56 42.48
C THR A 285 -16.10 33.18 43.51
N SER A 286 -14.88 33.53 43.10
CA SER A 286 -14.19 34.72 43.65
C SER A 286 -13.30 35.39 42.58
N SER A 287 -13.45 36.71 42.54
CA SER A 287 -12.68 37.76 41.86
C SER A 287 -11.24 37.85 42.43
N VAL A 288 -10.22 38.48 41.82
CA VAL A 288 -10.04 39.93 41.58
C VAL A 288 -8.78 40.18 40.69
N SER A 289 -8.96 41.08 39.72
CA SER A 289 -8.10 42.16 39.13
C SER A 289 -6.55 42.23 39.22
N SER A 290 -5.95 42.39 38.02
CA SER A 290 -4.93 43.37 37.54
C SER A 290 -3.71 43.79 38.38
N THR A 291 -2.49 43.73 37.79
CA THR A 291 -1.63 44.92 37.48
C THR A 291 -0.43 44.59 36.57
N LEU A 292 -0.03 45.56 35.74
CA LEU A 292 1.20 45.63 34.91
C LEU A 292 2.48 45.76 35.75
N ALA A 293 3.61 45.23 35.24
CA ALA A 293 4.91 45.93 35.07
C ALA A 293 5.99 44.99 34.49
N GLY A 294 6.76 45.46 33.49
CA GLY A 294 8.06 44.88 33.09
C GLY A 294 9.15 45.14 34.14
N PRO A 295 10.42 44.67 33.99
CA PRO A 295 11.25 44.94 32.81
C PRO A 295 12.27 43.82 32.39
N THR A 296 12.88 43.97 31.20
CA THR A 296 14.18 43.39 30.74
C THR A 296 15.34 44.26 31.32
N PRO A 297 16.63 43.86 31.53
CA PRO A 297 17.54 42.97 30.75
C PRO A 297 18.41 42.02 31.64
N THR A 298 19.31 41.13 31.18
CA THR A 298 20.65 41.35 30.59
C THR A 298 21.33 40.01 30.24
N LEU A 299 22.22 40.07 29.24
CA LEU A 299 23.23 39.09 28.85
C LEU A 299 24.27 38.80 29.95
N ASN A 300 24.78 37.56 29.96
CA ASN A 300 26.15 37.08 30.21
C ASN A 300 26.05 35.54 30.26
N LYS A 301 26.87 34.68 29.64
CA LYS A 301 28.26 34.72 29.18
C LYS A 301 28.42 33.62 28.13
#